data_AF-A0A6P7SZG4-F1
#
_entry.id   AF-A0A6P7SZG4-F1
#
_cell.length_a   1.000
_cell.length_b   1.000
_cell.length_c   1.000
_cell.angle_alpha   90.00
_cell.angle_beta   90.00
_cell.angle_gamma   90.00
#
_symmetry.space_group_name_H-M   'P 1'
#
loop_
_entity.id
_entity.type
_entity.pdbx_description
1 polymer ?
#
loop_
_entity_poly.entity_id
_entity_poly.type
_entity_poly.pdbx_seq_one_letter_code
_entity_poly.pdbx_strand_id
1 'polypeptide(L)'
;MPLPVKTVTMVVHNWIFYNVYLLLNMILLGQAKDSGSSADDLKNNEDKNIAIYQKLFRYQRSLQKEAINHLLQMNTVNQYKFTKSTLEEIFKILTEARNDLTKWGYLAEDAFPSNMTVRNSLSQILEKTALFSDLMLKLPDVAHDLFDKNDPWRICIAWCIVFCQKSKIYDDVHQKMLAVLSQELEFVPKDPAYSNPFRKTVEASIPKEVVKTKKKPKKGPKLSQNV
;
A
#
# COMPACT_ATOMS: atom_id res chain seq x y z
N MET A 1 -26.52 3.78 -42.09
CA MET A 1 -26.45 2.36 -42.52
C MET A 1 -25.29 1.70 -41.78
N PRO A 2 -25.53 0.76 -40.86
CA PRO A 2 -24.44 0.04 -40.21
C PRO A 2 -23.81 -0.95 -41.20
N LEU A 3 -22.47 -0.94 -41.28
CA LEU A 3 -21.70 -1.83 -42.15
C LEU A 3 -21.87 -3.30 -41.71
N PRO A 4 -21.90 -4.25 -42.65
CA PRO A 4 -22.17 -5.66 -42.34
C PRO A 4 -21.07 -6.25 -41.45
N VAL A 5 -21.48 -7.01 -40.44
CA VAL A 5 -20.66 -7.60 -39.36
C VAL A 5 -19.41 -8.33 -39.89
N LYS A 6 -19.49 -8.91 -41.10
CA LYS A 6 -18.38 -9.63 -41.75
C LYS A 6 -17.18 -8.73 -42.10
N THR A 7 -17.40 -7.45 -42.37
CA THR A 7 -16.34 -6.49 -42.71
C THR A 7 -15.59 -6.06 -41.45
N VAL A 8 -16.29 -5.92 -40.33
CA VAL A 8 -15.71 -5.57 -39.03
C VAL A 8 -14.81 -6.70 -38.51
N THR A 9 -15.25 -7.96 -38.64
CA THR A 9 -14.44 -9.11 -38.21
C THR A 9 -13.17 -9.31 -39.04
N MET A 10 -13.20 -8.97 -40.34
CA MET A 10 -12.00 -9.00 -41.18
C MET A 10 -10.98 -7.93 -40.81
N VAL A 11 -11.43 -6.72 -40.49
CA VAL A 11 -10.54 -5.62 -40.06
C VAL A 11 -9.89 -5.93 -38.73
N VAL A 12 -10.64 -6.50 -37.77
CA VAL A 12 -10.10 -6.90 -36.46
C VAL A 12 -9.08 -8.02 -36.60
N HIS A 13 -9.35 -9.04 -37.41
CA HIS A 13 -8.37 -10.10 -37.67
C HIS A 13 -7.10 -9.54 -38.32
N ASN A 14 -7.24 -8.70 -39.35
CA ASN A 14 -6.08 -8.13 -40.04
C ASN A 14 -5.25 -7.20 -39.11
N TRP A 15 -5.91 -6.50 -38.19
CA TRP A 15 -5.24 -5.71 -37.15
C TRP A 15 -4.49 -6.59 -36.14
N ILE A 16 -5.08 -7.70 -35.71
CA ILE A 16 -4.42 -8.66 -34.81
C ILE A 16 -3.21 -9.29 -35.52
N PHE A 17 -3.36 -9.74 -36.76
CA PHE A 17 -2.25 -10.31 -37.54
C PHE A 17 -1.13 -9.30 -37.79
N TYR A 18 -1.46 -8.04 -38.06
CA TYR A 18 -0.46 -6.99 -38.22
C TYR A 18 0.29 -6.70 -36.91
N ASN A 19 -0.40 -6.64 -35.77
CA ASN A 19 0.24 -6.44 -34.46
C ASN A 19 1.11 -7.64 -34.04
N VAL A 20 0.68 -8.86 -34.33
CA VAL A 20 1.47 -10.08 -34.07
C VAL A 20 2.70 -10.14 -34.98
N TYR A 21 2.57 -9.77 -36.25
CA TYR A 21 3.70 -9.66 -37.18
C TYR A 21 4.69 -8.57 -36.75
N LEU A 22 4.20 -7.44 -36.24
CA LEU A 22 5.04 -6.34 -35.74
C LEU A 22 5.80 -6.77 -34.46
N LEU A 23 5.15 -7.52 -33.55
CA LEU A 23 5.80 -8.09 -32.36
C LEU A 23 6.86 -9.16 -32.72
N LEU A 24 6.61 -9.99 -33.74
CA LEU A 24 7.59 -10.96 -34.25
C LEU A 24 8.81 -10.30 -34.90
N ASN A 25 8.62 -9.21 -35.65
CA ASN A 25 9.75 -8.43 -36.21
C ASN A 25 10.56 -7.71 -35.13
N MET A 26 9.94 -7.26 -34.04
CA MET A 26 10.65 -6.70 -32.88
C MET A 26 11.54 -7.72 -32.16
N ILE A 27 11.14 -9.00 -32.15
CA ILE A 27 11.94 -10.10 -31.57
C ILE A 27 13.13 -10.43 -32.50
N LEU A 28 12.93 -10.42 -33.82
CA LEU A 28 13.99 -10.66 -34.81
C LEU A 28 15.02 -9.53 -34.90
N LEU A 29 14.62 -8.27 -34.68
CA LEU A 29 15.54 -7.13 -34.61
C LEU A 29 16.28 -7.02 -33.26
N GLY A 30 15.81 -7.70 -32.22
CA GLY A 30 16.41 -7.72 -30.88
C GLY A 30 17.61 -8.65 -30.70
N GLN A 31 18.01 -9.38 -31.76
CA GLN A 31 19.20 -10.23 -31.78
C GLN A 31 20.27 -9.60 -32.67
N ALA A 32 20.73 -8.40 -32.31
CA ALA A 32 21.87 -7.75 -32.95
C ALA A 32 22.87 -7.25 -31.89
N LYS A 33 24.04 -7.89 -31.90
CA LYS A 33 25.31 -7.56 -31.24
C LYS A 33 25.35 -7.63 -29.72
N ASP A 34 25.81 -8.80 -29.28
CA ASP A 34 26.78 -8.90 -28.20
C ASP A 34 28.03 -8.08 -28.60
N SER A 35 28.07 -6.84 -28.12
CA SER A 35 29.28 -6.01 -28.13
C SER A 35 29.52 -5.63 -26.67
N GLY A 36 30.68 -6.02 -26.14
CA GLY A 36 31.07 -5.78 -24.75
C GLY A 36 30.69 -4.37 -24.30
N SER A 37 29.60 -4.28 -23.53
CA SER A 37 29.12 -3.04 -22.95
C SER A 37 30.05 -2.71 -21.80
N SER A 38 30.63 -1.51 -21.82
CA SER A 38 31.46 -1.04 -20.72
C SER A 38 30.64 -1.04 -19.43
N ALA A 39 31.26 -1.35 -18.29
CA ALA A 39 30.59 -1.34 -16.99
C ALA A 39 29.91 0.03 -16.71
N ASP A 40 30.46 1.12 -17.24
CA ASP A 40 29.88 2.46 -17.16
C ASP A 40 28.59 2.60 -17.97
N ASP A 41 28.46 1.95 -19.13
CA ASP A 41 27.25 2.01 -19.95
C ASP A 41 26.10 1.22 -19.32
N LEU A 42 26.40 0.06 -18.73
CA LEU A 42 25.42 -0.74 -18.00
C LEU A 42 24.91 -0.01 -16.77
N LYS A 43 25.82 0.60 -15.99
CA LYS A 43 25.47 1.40 -14.81
C LYS A 43 24.64 2.62 -15.17
N ASN A 44 25.01 3.34 -16.24
CA ASN A 44 24.23 4.47 -16.74
C ASN A 44 22.82 4.07 -17.20
N ASN A 45 22.64 2.86 -17.75
CA ASN A 45 21.32 2.35 -18.15
C ASN A 45 20.49 1.96 -16.93
N GLU A 46 21.10 1.29 -15.95
CA GLU A 46 20.47 0.97 -14.66
C GLU A 46 19.98 2.23 -13.94
N ASP A 47 20.83 3.25 -13.83
CA ASP A 47 20.52 4.54 -13.20
C ASP A 47 19.35 5.26 -13.92
N LYS A 48 19.25 5.13 -15.25
CA LYS A 48 18.10 5.63 -16.02
C LYS A 48 16.83 4.83 -15.72
N ASN A 49 16.93 3.50 -15.66
CA ASN A 49 15.77 2.63 -15.43
C ASN A 49 15.17 2.84 -14.03
N ILE A 50 16.02 2.93 -13.00
CA ILE A 50 15.56 3.23 -11.64
C ILE A 50 14.95 4.63 -11.55
N ALA A 51 15.52 5.64 -12.22
CA ALA A 51 14.96 6.99 -12.24
C ALA A 51 13.57 7.04 -12.92
N ILE A 52 13.40 6.30 -14.03
CA ILE A 52 12.09 6.15 -14.69
C ILE A 52 11.09 5.47 -13.76
N TYR A 53 11.50 4.37 -13.10
CA TYR A 53 10.66 3.68 -12.15
C TYR A 53 10.23 4.61 -11.00
N GLN A 54 11.16 5.33 -10.39
CA GLN A 54 10.86 6.27 -9.30
C GLN A 54 9.86 7.36 -9.72
N LYS A 55 9.97 7.85 -10.97
CA LYS A 55 9.01 8.82 -11.51
C LYS A 55 7.60 8.23 -11.62
N LEU A 56 7.47 7.02 -12.15
CA LEU A 56 6.19 6.30 -12.25
C LEU A 56 5.63 5.98 -10.87
N PHE A 57 6.48 5.55 -9.94
CA PHE A 57 6.11 5.30 -8.56
C PHE A 57 5.52 6.55 -7.91
N ARG A 58 6.18 7.72 -8.02
CA ARG A 58 5.65 8.99 -7.47
C ARG A 58 4.28 9.34 -8.04
N TYR A 59 4.08 9.16 -9.35
CA TYR A 59 2.80 9.40 -10.00
C TYR A 59 1.71 8.44 -9.49
N GLN A 60 2.03 7.16 -9.36
CA GLN A 60 1.09 6.18 -8.79
C GLN A 60 0.74 6.52 -7.34
N ARG A 61 1.72 6.98 -6.56
CA ARG A 61 1.54 7.40 -5.17
C ARG A 61 0.65 8.64 -5.04
N SER A 62 0.69 9.59 -5.98
CA SER A 62 -0.23 10.73 -5.92
C SER A 62 -1.69 10.30 -6.13
N LEU A 63 -1.94 9.40 -7.08
CA LEU A 63 -3.28 8.84 -7.33
C LEU A 63 -3.81 8.06 -6.12
N GLN A 64 -2.96 7.23 -5.51
CA GLN A 64 -3.31 6.49 -4.30
C GLN A 64 -3.66 7.42 -3.12
N LYS A 65 -2.86 8.47 -2.91
CA LYS A 65 -3.13 9.45 -1.85
C LYS A 65 -4.44 10.18 -2.05
N GLU A 66 -4.77 10.53 -3.29
CA GLU A 66 -6.06 11.13 -3.66
C GLU A 66 -7.22 10.17 -3.37
N ALA A 67 -7.11 8.90 -3.77
CA ALA A 67 -8.11 7.88 -3.46
C ALA A 67 -8.34 7.71 -1.95
N ILE A 68 -7.28 7.74 -1.14
CA ILE A 68 -7.39 7.68 0.32
C ILE A 68 -8.06 8.94 0.87
N ASN A 69 -7.77 10.12 0.31
CA ASN A 69 -8.45 11.34 0.73
C ASN A 69 -9.96 11.28 0.46
N HIS A 70 -10.39 10.70 -0.67
CA HIS A 70 -11.80 10.43 -0.93
C HIS A 70 -12.39 9.40 0.03
N LEU A 71 -11.64 8.33 0.35
CA LEU A 71 -12.04 7.34 1.35
C LEU A 71 -12.29 8.00 2.71
N LEU A 72 -11.42 8.92 3.15
CA LEU A 72 -11.58 9.66 4.40
C LEU A 72 -12.84 10.53 4.46
N GLN A 73 -13.40 10.93 3.31
CA GLN A 73 -14.64 11.71 3.23
C GLN A 73 -15.91 10.84 3.28
N MET A 74 -15.79 9.51 3.15
CA MET A 74 -16.92 8.60 3.22
C MET A 74 -17.41 8.40 4.67
N ASN A 75 -18.63 7.87 4.83
CA ASN A 75 -19.11 7.44 6.13
C ASN A 75 -18.30 6.24 6.68
N THR A 76 -18.35 6.02 7.99
CA THR A 76 -17.56 4.98 8.69
C THR A 76 -17.80 3.57 8.14
N VAL A 77 -19.03 3.24 7.75
CA VAL A 77 -19.38 1.90 7.22
C VAL A 77 -18.68 1.65 5.89
N ASN A 78 -18.70 2.63 5.00
CA ASN A 78 -18.02 2.55 3.72
C ASN A 78 -16.51 2.58 3.89
N GLN A 79 -15.98 3.43 4.78
CA GLN A 79 -14.56 3.44 5.13
C GLN A 79 -14.08 2.05 5.54
N TYR A 80 -14.81 1.39 6.45
CA TYR A 80 -14.49 0.04 6.89
C TYR A 80 -14.51 -0.97 5.74
N LYS A 81 -15.59 -0.98 4.95
CA LYS A 81 -15.75 -1.94 3.83
C LYS A 81 -14.64 -1.81 2.78
N PHE A 82 -14.33 -0.58 2.35
CA PHE A 82 -13.29 -0.33 1.36
C PHE A 82 -11.91 -0.61 1.93
N THR A 83 -11.63 -0.22 3.18
CA THR A 83 -10.35 -0.50 3.83
C THR A 83 -10.13 -2.01 3.94
N LYS A 84 -11.15 -2.77 4.37
CA LYS A 84 -11.09 -4.23 4.45
C LYS A 84 -10.73 -4.87 3.11
N SER A 85 -11.50 -4.59 2.06
CA SER A 85 -11.23 -5.13 0.72
C SER A 85 -9.83 -4.75 0.22
N THR A 86 -9.42 -3.51 0.48
CA THR A 86 -8.10 -3.03 0.07
C THR A 86 -6.96 -3.72 0.82
N LEU A 87 -7.09 -3.94 2.14
CA LEU A 87 -6.09 -4.64 2.94
C LEU A 87 -5.98 -6.12 2.52
N GLU A 88 -7.10 -6.79 2.31
CA GLU A 88 -7.12 -8.18 1.83
C GLU A 88 -6.36 -8.31 0.50
N GLU A 89 -6.59 -7.40 -0.45
CA GLU A 89 -5.91 -7.39 -1.74
C GLU A 89 -4.42 -7.02 -1.61
N ILE A 90 -4.07 -6.04 -0.78
CA ILE A 90 -2.68 -5.67 -0.49
C ILE A 90 -1.91 -6.88 0.00
N PHE A 91 -2.41 -7.59 0.99
CA PHE A 91 -1.68 -8.70 1.61
C PHE A 91 -1.61 -9.93 0.73
N LYS A 92 -2.62 -10.16 -0.10
CA LYS A 92 -2.56 -11.17 -1.17
C LYS A 92 -1.40 -10.87 -2.12
N ILE A 93 -1.37 -9.67 -2.69
CA ILE A 93 -0.33 -9.26 -3.65
C ILE A 93 1.06 -9.26 -2.99
N LEU A 94 1.21 -8.73 -1.78
CA LEU A 94 2.49 -8.72 -1.07
C LEU A 94 3.02 -10.14 -0.84
N THR A 95 2.15 -11.08 -0.48
CA THR A 95 2.54 -12.48 -0.25
C THR A 95 2.99 -13.16 -1.54
N GLU A 96 2.25 -12.97 -2.64
CA GLU A 96 2.61 -13.47 -3.96
C GLU A 96 3.95 -12.88 -4.44
N ALA A 97 4.09 -11.55 -4.39
CA ALA A 97 5.29 -10.84 -4.80
C ALA A 97 6.52 -11.26 -3.98
N ARG A 98 6.38 -11.40 -2.65
CA ARG A 98 7.46 -11.87 -1.78
C ARG A 98 7.90 -13.28 -2.15
N ASN A 99 6.95 -14.18 -2.39
CA ASN A 99 7.25 -15.55 -2.78
C ASN A 99 7.99 -15.59 -4.12
N ASP A 100 7.61 -14.75 -5.08
CA ASP A 100 8.28 -14.68 -6.37
C ASP A 100 9.69 -14.13 -6.24
N LEU A 101 9.92 -13.03 -5.51
CA LEU A 101 11.28 -12.53 -5.26
C LEU A 101 12.16 -13.59 -4.57
N THR A 102 11.60 -14.32 -3.60
CA THR A 102 12.30 -15.40 -2.89
C THR A 102 12.67 -16.55 -3.83
N LYS A 103 11.75 -16.98 -4.71
CA LYS A 103 12.02 -18.01 -5.72
C LYS A 103 13.13 -17.61 -6.70
N TRP A 104 13.17 -16.34 -7.08
CA TRP A 104 14.20 -15.78 -7.95
C TRP A 104 15.52 -15.49 -7.22
N GLY A 105 15.57 -15.64 -5.90
CA GLY A 105 16.74 -15.34 -5.09
C GLY A 105 17.10 -13.85 -5.07
N TYR A 106 16.15 -12.95 -5.35
CA TYR A 106 16.38 -11.51 -5.37
C TYR A 106 16.39 -10.94 -3.95
N LEU A 107 17.46 -10.23 -3.60
CA LEU A 107 17.65 -9.58 -2.31
C LEU A 107 17.34 -8.09 -2.41
N ALA A 108 17.06 -7.47 -1.26
CA ALA A 108 16.72 -6.04 -1.23
C ALA A 108 17.88 -5.18 -1.73
N GLU A 109 19.10 -5.51 -1.33
CA GLU A 109 20.32 -4.78 -1.66
C GLU A 109 20.83 -5.03 -3.09
N ASP A 110 20.17 -5.90 -3.86
CA ASP A 110 20.56 -6.20 -5.24
C ASP A 110 20.31 -5.00 -6.16
N ALA A 111 21.04 -4.98 -7.27
CA ALA A 111 20.85 -4.05 -8.38
C ALA A 111 19.39 -4.04 -8.88
N PHE A 112 18.97 -2.94 -9.51
CA PHE A 112 17.61 -2.83 -10.02
C PHE A 112 17.39 -3.85 -11.15
N PRO A 113 16.34 -4.70 -11.08
CA PRO A 113 16.26 -5.89 -11.93
C PRO A 113 15.95 -5.56 -13.40
N SER A 114 16.74 -6.15 -14.30
CA SER A 114 16.47 -6.14 -15.75
C SER A 114 15.32 -7.07 -16.14
N ASN A 115 15.13 -8.17 -15.41
CA ASN A 115 14.05 -9.12 -15.63
C ASN A 115 12.70 -8.50 -15.26
N MET A 116 11.73 -8.55 -16.19
CA MET A 116 10.41 -7.95 -16.02
C MET A 116 9.62 -8.56 -14.85
N THR A 117 9.69 -9.88 -14.66
CA THR A 117 8.96 -10.56 -13.58
C THR A 117 9.48 -10.11 -12.22
N VAL A 118 10.80 -10.13 -12.02
CA VAL A 118 11.41 -9.68 -10.76
C VAL A 118 11.12 -8.19 -10.51
N ARG A 119 11.19 -7.36 -11.56
CA ARG A 119 10.84 -5.94 -11.49
C ARG A 119 9.39 -5.71 -11.09
N ASN A 120 8.46 -6.50 -11.63
CA ASN A 120 7.03 -6.38 -11.30
C ASN A 120 6.79 -6.76 -9.84
N SER A 121 7.36 -7.87 -9.37
CA SER A 121 7.24 -8.28 -7.95
C SER A 121 7.88 -7.24 -7.02
N LEU A 122 9.06 -6.71 -7.35
CA LEU A 122 9.70 -5.61 -6.63
C LEU A 122 8.80 -4.37 -6.57
N SER A 123 8.23 -3.98 -7.72
CA SER A 123 7.32 -2.84 -7.81
C SER A 123 6.08 -3.04 -6.94
N GLN A 124 5.52 -4.25 -6.92
CA GLN A 124 4.39 -4.59 -6.05
C GLN A 124 4.73 -4.49 -4.57
N ILE A 125 5.89 -5.01 -4.14
CA ILE A 125 6.35 -4.84 -2.75
C ILE A 125 6.44 -3.36 -2.39
N LEU A 126 7.10 -2.55 -3.22
CA LEU A 126 7.28 -1.13 -2.99
C LEU A 126 5.95 -0.37 -2.99
N GLU A 127 5.04 -0.62 -3.93
CA GLU A 127 3.79 0.11 -4.03
C GLU A 127 2.79 -0.27 -2.94
N LYS A 128 2.63 -1.58 -2.68
CA LYS A 128 1.64 -2.07 -1.72
C LYS A 128 2.06 -1.79 -0.28
N THR A 129 3.36 -1.84 0.03
CA THR A 129 3.87 -1.44 1.36
C THR A 129 3.62 0.05 1.61
N ALA A 130 3.84 0.91 0.60
CA ALA A 130 3.59 2.33 0.74
C ALA A 130 2.08 2.66 0.87
N LEU A 131 1.23 1.98 0.12
CA LEU A 131 -0.22 2.11 0.23
C LEU A 131 -0.74 1.64 1.59
N PHE A 132 -0.25 0.50 2.07
CA PHE A 132 -0.56 0.00 3.41
C PHE A 132 -0.15 1.02 4.48
N SER A 133 1.03 1.62 4.35
CA SER A 133 1.53 2.65 5.27
C SER A 133 0.55 3.82 5.37
N ASP A 134 0.06 4.33 4.23
CA ASP A 134 -0.93 5.41 4.26
C ASP A 134 -2.25 5.00 4.92
N LEU A 135 -2.75 3.80 4.65
CA LEU A 135 -4.00 3.31 5.23
C LEU A 135 -3.86 3.17 6.75
N MET A 136 -2.80 2.52 7.21
CA MET A 136 -2.53 2.33 8.63
C MET A 136 -2.36 3.68 9.36
N LEU A 137 -1.65 4.63 8.75
CA LEU A 137 -1.39 5.92 9.38
C LEU A 137 -2.59 6.86 9.32
N LYS A 138 -3.39 6.88 8.24
CA LYS A 138 -4.51 7.81 8.08
C LYS A 138 -5.85 7.29 8.60
N LEU A 139 -6.00 5.97 8.69
CA LEU A 139 -7.20 5.28 9.18
C LEU A 139 -6.85 4.26 10.28
N PRO A 140 -6.10 4.66 11.32
CA PRO A 140 -5.54 3.71 12.29
C PRO A 140 -6.61 2.87 12.98
N ASP A 141 -7.75 3.47 13.37
CA ASP A 141 -8.81 2.74 14.09
C ASP A 141 -9.40 1.59 13.27
N VAL A 142 -9.64 1.83 11.97
CA VAL A 142 -10.19 0.83 11.05
C VAL A 142 -9.11 -0.17 10.64
N ALA A 143 -7.91 0.32 10.35
CA ALA A 143 -6.81 -0.51 9.88
C ALA A 143 -6.34 -1.49 10.95
N HIS A 144 -6.15 -1.06 12.20
CA HIS A 144 -5.78 -1.93 13.32
C HIS A 144 -6.87 -2.97 13.62
N ASP A 145 -8.15 -2.59 13.62
CA ASP A 145 -9.26 -3.54 13.86
C ASP A 145 -9.28 -4.70 12.85
N LEU A 146 -8.81 -4.45 11.62
CA LEU A 146 -8.71 -5.46 10.56
C LEU A 146 -7.37 -6.21 10.58
N PHE A 147 -6.27 -5.50 10.81
CA PHE A 147 -4.90 -6.00 10.69
C PHE A 147 -4.49 -6.84 11.92
N ASP A 148 -4.80 -6.39 13.14
CA ASP A 148 -4.33 -7.03 14.37
C ASP A 148 -4.90 -8.44 14.59
N LYS A 149 -6.00 -8.75 13.90
CA LYS A 149 -6.64 -10.08 13.92
C LYS A 149 -5.96 -11.09 12.98
N ASN A 150 -4.94 -10.67 12.22
CA ASN A 150 -4.34 -11.46 11.15
C ASN A 150 -2.80 -11.58 11.30
N ASP A 151 -2.35 -12.53 12.11
CA ASP A 151 -0.93 -12.77 12.37
C ASP A 151 -0.08 -12.97 11.09
N PRO A 152 -0.54 -13.70 10.05
CA PRO A 152 0.17 -13.79 8.78
C PRO A 152 0.47 -12.44 8.13
N TRP A 153 -0.46 -11.48 8.21
CA TRP A 153 -0.26 -10.13 7.69
C TRP A 153 0.85 -9.41 8.43
N ARG A 154 0.90 -9.56 9.76
CA ARG A 154 1.94 -8.98 10.60
C ARG A 154 3.34 -9.46 10.21
N ILE A 155 3.51 -10.76 9.99
CA ILE A 155 4.78 -11.35 9.53
C ILE A 155 5.15 -10.86 8.12
N CYS A 156 4.16 -10.80 7.23
CA CYS A 156 4.36 -10.36 5.85
C CYS A 156 4.84 -8.90 5.78
N ILE A 157 4.15 -7.99 6.48
CA ILE A 157 4.51 -6.57 6.44
C ILE A 157 5.83 -6.27 7.15
N ALA A 158 6.15 -6.97 8.25
CA ALA A 158 7.45 -6.82 8.91
C ALA A 158 8.61 -7.11 7.94
N TRP A 159 8.49 -8.17 7.14
CA TRP A 159 9.46 -8.48 6.09
C TRP A 159 9.50 -7.37 5.01
N CYS A 160 8.34 -6.92 4.54
CA CYS A 160 8.26 -5.90 3.50
C CYS A 160 8.87 -4.56 3.93
N ILE A 161 8.66 -4.14 5.17
CA ILE A 161 9.25 -2.90 5.72
C ILE A 161 10.78 -2.99 5.68
N VAL A 162 11.36 -4.08 6.20
CA VAL A 162 12.81 -4.27 6.21
C VAL A 162 13.36 -4.34 4.79
N PHE A 163 12.66 -5.04 3.89
CA PHE A 163 13.02 -5.13 2.48
C PHE A 163 13.04 -3.75 1.81
N CYS A 164 11.98 -2.96 1.95
CA CYS A 164 11.88 -1.62 1.37
C CYS A 164 12.90 -0.64 1.96
N GLN A 165 13.23 -0.75 3.25
CA GLN A 165 14.28 0.06 3.87
C GLN A 165 15.65 -0.23 3.26
N LYS A 166 15.96 -1.50 3.03
CA LYS A 166 17.25 -1.95 2.49
C LYS A 166 17.41 -1.71 0.99
N SER A 167 16.32 -1.63 0.23
CA SER A 167 16.40 -1.53 -1.24
C SER A 167 16.95 -0.23 -1.78
N LYS A 168 17.00 0.84 -0.96
CA LYS A 168 17.46 2.18 -1.35
C LYS A 168 16.71 2.80 -2.55
N ILE A 169 15.59 2.21 -2.98
CA ILE A 169 14.74 2.72 -4.07
C ILE A 169 13.79 3.81 -3.55
N TYR A 170 13.32 3.67 -2.32
CA TYR A 170 12.53 4.68 -1.63
C TYR A 170 13.35 5.94 -1.36
N ASP A 171 12.72 7.10 -1.56
CA ASP A 171 13.27 8.38 -1.15
C ASP A 171 13.14 8.58 0.37
N ASP A 172 13.75 9.65 0.87
CA ASP A 172 13.76 9.99 2.30
C ASP A 172 12.36 10.13 2.90
N VAL A 173 11.38 10.56 2.11
CA VAL A 173 10.00 10.72 2.56
C VAL A 173 9.38 9.35 2.83
N HIS A 174 9.55 8.40 1.91
CA HIS A 174 9.06 7.04 2.10
C HIS A 174 9.83 6.28 3.18
N GLN A 175 11.14 6.51 3.33
CA GLN A 175 11.92 5.94 4.44
C GLN A 175 11.42 6.42 5.81
N LYS A 176 11.16 7.73 5.96
CA LYS A 176 10.56 8.29 7.19
C LYS A 176 9.16 7.73 7.44
N MET A 177 8.35 7.57 6.38
CA MET A 177 7.03 6.96 6.48
C MET A 177 7.11 5.51 7.01
N LEU A 178 8.06 4.70 6.53
CA LEU A 178 8.28 3.35 7.05
C LEU A 178 8.74 3.35 8.52
N ALA A 179 9.58 4.30 8.92
CA ALA A 179 10.01 4.43 10.32
C ALA A 179 8.82 4.78 11.23
N VAL A 180 7.93 5.66 10.78
CA VAL A 180 6.69 6.00 11.48
C VAL A 180 5.74 4.80 11.53
N LEU A 181 5.56 4.09 10.41
CA LEU A 181 4.74 2.87 10.37
C LEU A 181 5.27 1.80 11.34
N SER A 182 6.60 1.61 11.40
CA SER A 182 7.21 0.61 12.28
C SER A 182 6.93 0.89 13.76
N GLN A 183 6.85 2.18 14.13
CA GLN A 183 6.44 2.59 15.47
C GLN A 183 4.94 2.34 15.69
N GLU A 184 4.08 2.70 14.73
CA GLU A 184 2.63 2.48 14.81
C GLU A 184 2.28 1.01 15.03
N LEU A 185 2.98 0.11 14.34
CA LEU A 185 2.82 -1.35 14.41
C LEU A 185 3.56 -2.03 15.57
N GLU A 186 4.30 -1.25 16.37
CA GLU A 186 5.10 -1.76 17.50
C GLU A 186 6.14 -2.81 17.09
N PHE A 187 6.72 -2.66 15.90
CA PHE A 187 7.92 -3.41 15.50
C PHE A 187 9.19 -2.81 16.08
N VAL A 188 9.17 -1.51 16.36
CA VAL A 188 10.22 -0.80 17.08
C VAL A 188 9.61 -0.04 18.26
N PRO A 189 10.39 0.26 19.31
CA PRO A 189 9.91 1.09 20.42
C PRO A 189 9.38 2.44 19.92
N LYS A 190 8.22 2.84 20.43
CA LYS A 190 7.62 4.16 20.13
C LYS A 190 8.45 5.24 20.81
N ASP A 191 8.74 6.32 20.08
CA ASP A 191 9.22 7.56 20.71
C ASP A 191 8.15 8.03 21.72
N PRO A 192 8.51 8.41 22.97
CA PRO A 192 7.55 8.96 23.92
C PRO A 192 6.73 10.15 23.38
N ALA A 193 7.28 10.89 22.40
CA ALA A 193 6.60 11.99 21.71
C ALA A 193 5.77 11.55 20.49
N TYR A 194 5.85 10.29 20.07
CA TYR A 194 5.10 9.78 18.92
C TYR A 194 3.63 9.60 19.26
N SER A 195 2.77 10.34 18.54
CA SER A 195 1.34 10.12 18.51
C SER A 195 0.84 10.29 17.08
N ASN A 196 0.10 9.32 16.57
CA ASN A 196 -0.49 9.40 15.25
C ASN A 196 -1.61 10.47 15.24
N PRO A 197 -1.48 11.57 14.47
CA PRO A 197 -2.46 12.66 14.48
C PRO A 197 -3.82 12.29 13.90
N PHE A 198 -3.92 11.20 13.15
CA PHE A 198 -5.18 10.73 12.56
C PHE A 198 -5.96 9.78 13.48
N ARG A 199 -5.37 9.37 14.61
CA ARG A 199 -6.06 8.54 15.59
C ARG A 199 -7.15 9.37 16.25
N LYS A 200 -8.40 8.90 16.23
CA LYS A 200 -9.48 9.58 16.95
C LYS A 200 -9.25 9.35 18.44
N THR A 201 -8.64 10.32 19.12
CA THR A 201 -8.64 10.34 20.59
C THR A 201 -10.09 10.34 21.04
N VAL A 202 -10.48 9.30 21.79
CA VAL A 202 -11.81 9.16 22.41
C VAL A 202 -12.18 10.41 23.24
N GLU A 203 -11.20 11.22 23.64
CA GLU A 203 -11.39 12.47 24.38
C GLU A 203 -11.97 13.64 23.55
N ALA A 204 -11.90 13.61 22.22
CA ALA A 204 -12.42 14.70 21.37
C ALA A 204 -13.93 14.62 21.08
N SER A 205 -14.60 13.57 21.55
CA SER A 205 -16.02 13.30 21.31
C SER A 205 -16.82 12.99 22.57
N ILE A 206 -16.37 13.44 23.75
CA ILE A 206 -17.25 13.59 24.91
C ILE A 206 -17.73 15.05 24.90
N PRO A 207 -18.99 15.34 24.52
CA PRO A 207 -19.59 16.62 24.86
C PRO A 207 -19.41 16.80 26.37
N LYS A 208 -18.94 17.96 26.82
CA LYS A 208 -19.02 18.35 28.23
C LYS A 208 -20.50 18.43 28.62
N GLU A 209 -21.15 17.29 28.81
CA GLU A 209 -22.43 17.22 29.48
C GLU A 209 -22.18 17.61 30.93
N VAL A 210 -22.64 18.81 31.23
CA VAL A 210 -22.92 19.35 32.55
C VAL A 210 -23.17 18.21 33.54
N VAL A 211 -22.21 18.00 34.43
CA VAL A 211 -22.38 17.13 35.61
C VAL A 211 -23.50 17.75 36.45
N LYS A 212 -24.75 17.35 36.17
CA LYS A 212 -25.87 17.57 37.07
C LYS A 212 -25.65 16.65 38.27
N THR A 213 -25.13 17.23 39.35
CA THR A 213 -25.12 16.61 40.68
C THR A 213 -26.50 16.05 40.99
N LYS A 214 -26.63 14.71 41.05
CA LYS A 214 -27.84 14.03 41.50
C LYS A 214 -28.10 14.43 42.96
N LYS A 215 -29.19 15.19 43.21
CA LYS A 215 -29.69 15.45 44.56
C LYS A 215 -30.09 14.11 45.20
N LYS A 216 -29.59 13.85 46.41
CA LYS A 216 -29.99 12.69 47.23
C LYS A 216 -31.51 12.75 47.49
N PRO A 217 -32.24 11.61 47.43
CA PRO A 217 -33.66 11.60 47.78
C PRO A 217 -33.83 11.90 49.28
N LYS A 218 -34.74 12.81 49.62
CA LYS A 218 -35.13 13.09 51.01
C LYS A 218 -35.89 11.87 51.56
N LYS A 219 -35.38 11.25 52.62
CA LYS A 219 -36.09 10.20 53.38
C LYS A 219 -37.35 10.82 54.03
N GLY A 220 -38.50 10.19 53.82
CA GLY A 220 -39.77 10.58 54.45
C GLY A 220 -39.78 10.30 55.96
N PRO A 221 -40.80 10.82 56.69
CA PRO A 221 -40.87 10.71 58.14
C PRO A 221 -41.06 9.25 58.57
N LYS A 222 -40.29 8.80 59.56
CA LYS A 222 -40.53 7.51 60.22
C LYS A 222 -41.46 7.73 61.41
N LEU A 223 -42.56 6.97 61.49
CA LEU A 223 -43.36 6.84 62.71
C LEU A 223 -42.50 6.16 63.78
N SER A 224 -42.39 6.78 64.96
CA SER A 224 -41.93 6.10 66.17
C SER A 224 -43.06 5.24 66.72
N GLN A 225 -42.83 3.93 66.88
CA GLN A 225 -43.67 3.13 67.77
C GLN A 225 -43.05 3.19 69.17
N ASN A 226 -43.78 3.82 70.10
CA ASN A 226 -43.56 3.69 71.53
C ASN A 226 -44.12 2.34 71.99
N VAL A 227 -43.26 1.47 72.51
CA VAL A 227 -43.57 0.51 73.58
C VAL A 227 -42.33 0.40 74.46
#